data_AF-A0A101FQQ4-F1
#
_entry.id   AF-A0A101FQQ4-F1
#
_cell.length_a   1.000
_cell.length_b   1.000
_cell.length_c   1.000
_cell.angle_alpha   90.00
_cell.angle_beta   90.00
_cell.angle_gamma   90.00
#
_symmetry.space_group_name_H-M   'P 1'
#
loop_
_entity.id
_entity.type
_entity.pdbx_description
1 polymer ?
#
loop_
_entity_poly.entity_id
_entity_poly.type
_entity_poly.pdbx_seq_one_letter_code
_entity_poly.pdbx_strand_id
1 'polypeptide(L)'
;MKKPPRKKRKKLKWTRFVLLLVFILVLGASGTAFGMVLVSLKDLPAVNLDNLAPNAATLIYDKDGNLVTEVGLENRVPVDIEEVPPLVKKAFLAAEDNRFYQHHGVDLRAIARAAWHNVTSGTTQGGSTITQQLVKTCFLTPEQTFKRKIQEAYLAIQLERRYTKDEIFEMYLNWVYFGEGAYGIQAAAHTYFGKDVRELDLAEAAMLAGVLRGPSLYSPYRRPEAAVQRRNTVLDSMVRYGYISPDEAAEAKRQPIELKASSIDDRQYPYPYFIDYVTEQLVARYGEAKVFREGLKVYTTLDPKIQGYAEAALADKSNFPATTRDKNGILQPQGAAVVLDPHTGYIKAIVGGREHTQARQLNRATHSHRQPGSAFKPIFVYAPAVDRLGMGPASVIDDIPLKFPNWTPTNYDGRYRGLVTTRTAITWSINIAAIQVLQKVTLPAAVNFARQLGISTLHPDKEGLAAALGGLYEGVTPLEMAGAYGAFANGGVYVEPTAIIRVEERNGTVLEEFVPRKKRVMKPTTAWLITDMLRSVVRQGT
;
A
#
# COMPACT_ATOMS: atom_id res chain seq x y z
N MET A 1 63.34 50.09 -49.84
CA MET A 1 62.75 49.91 -48.49
C MET A 1 61.55 48.98 -48.57
N LYS A 2 61.67 47.70 -48.16
CA LYS A 2 60.56 46.72 -48.17
C LYS A 2 60.00 46.57 -46.74
N LYS A 3 58.69 46.84 -46.57
CA LYS A 3 57.95 46.72 -45.30
C LYS A 3 57.97 45.27 -44.78
N PRO A 4 58.05 45.03 -43.45
CA PRO A 4 58.07 43.68 -42.90
C PRO A 4 56.68 43.01 -43.02
N PRO A 5 56.62 41.68 -43.22
CA PRO A 5 55.36 40.97 -43.38
C PRO A 5 54.62 40.82 -42.05
N ARG A 6 53.32 41.17 -42.05
CA ARG A 6 52.39 40.94 -40.93
C ARG A 6 52.29 39.43 -40.62
N LYS A 7 52.64 39.02 -39.39
CA LYS A 7 52.39 37.67 -38.88
C LYS A 7 50.89 37.36 -38.91
N LYS A 8 50.46 36.40 -39.72
CA LYS A 8 49.10 35.84 -39.71
C LYS A 8 48.86 35.14 -38.36
N ARG A 9 48.02 35.73 -37.50
CA ARG A 9 47.49 35.03 -36.31
C ARG A 9 46.68 33.83 -36.79
N LYS A 10 47.17 32.61 -36.54
CA LYS A 10 46.44 31.36 -36.79
C LYS A 10 45.18 31.38 -35.93
N LYS A 11 44.01 31.63 -36.54
CA LYS A 11 42.71 31.51 -35.85
C LYS A 11 42.53 30.04 -35.47
N LEU A 12 42.33 29.77 -34.17
CA LEU A 12 41.98 28.45 -33.68
C LEU A 12 40.71 27.99 -34.39
N LYS A 13 40.73 26.85 -35.09
CA LYS A 13 39.54 26.33 -35.77
C LYS A 13 38.48 26.07 -34.70
N TRP A 14 37.29 26.67 -34.83
CA TRP A 14 36.18 26.58 -33.85
C TRP A 14 35.89 25.12 -33.44
N THR A 15 36.01 24.18 -34.37
CA THR A 15 35.89 22.74 -34.11
C THR A 15 36.88 22.21 -33.06
N ARG A 16 38.12 22.71 -33.03
CA ARG A 16 39.13 22.34 -32.00
C ARG A 16 38.82 22.96 -30.65
N PHE A 17 38.20 24.14 -30.62
CA PHE A 17 37.75 24.78 -29.39
C PHE A 17 36.57 24.02 -28.77
N VAL A 18 35.61 23.60 -29.60
CA VAL A 18 34.47 22.77 -29.16
C VAL A 18 34.95 21.40 -28.66
N LEU A 19 35.86 20.73 -29.38
CA LEU A 19 36.43 19.46 -28.93
C LEU A 19 37.21 19.59 -27.61
N LEU A 20 37.96 20.69 -27.42
CA LEU A 20 38.65 20.95 -26.16
C LEU A 20 37.65 21.20 -25.02
N LEU A 21 36.57 21.95 -25.26
CA LEU A 21 35.52 22.18 -24.26
C LEU A 21 34.80 20.89 -23.88
N VAL A 22 34.47 20.04 -24.86
CA VAL A 22 33.89 18.71 -24.60
C VAL A 22 34.87 17.84 -23.82
N PHE A 23 36.15 17.85 -24.17
CA PHE A 23 37.18 17.10 -23.44
C PHE A 23 37.35 17.58 -21.99
N ILE A 24 37.35 18.90 -21.75
CA ILE A 24 37.40 19.49 -20.41
C ILE A 24 36.12 19.16 -19.62
N LEU A 25 34.94 19.18 -20.26
CA LEU A 25 33.68 18.78 -19.65
C LEU A 25 33.70 17.29 -19.27
N VAL A 26 34.20 16.41 -20.14
CA VAL A 26 34.33 14.98 -19.87
C VAL A 26 35.33 14.72 -18.75
N LEU A 27 36.49 15.40 -18.75
CA LEU A 27 37.47 15.31 -17.67
C LEU A 27 36.93 15.83 -16.34
N GLY A 28 36.24 16.97 -16.38
CA GLY A 28 35.58 17.56 -15.21
C GLY A 28 34.54 16.60 -14.63
N ALA A 29 33.66 16.07 -15.47
CA ALA A 29 32.66 15.06 -15.09
C ALA A 29 33.30 13.76 -14.57
N SER A 30 34.41 13.32 -15.17
CA SER A 30 35.16 12.15 -14.71
C SER A 30 35.82 12.40 -13.36
N GLY A 31 36.35 13.60 -13.13
CA GLY A 31 36.93 14.01 -11.85
C GLY A 31 35.89 14.08 -10.74
N THR A 32 34.70 14.65 -10.99
CA THR A 32 33.60 14.62 -10.03
C THR A 32 33.09 13.22 -9.76
N ALA A 33 32.94 12.38 -10.79
CA ALA A 33 32.54 10.98 -10.61
C ALA A 33 33.57 10.20 -9.77
N PHE A 34 34.87 10.37 -10.06
CA PHE A 34 35.95 9.75 -9.29
C PHE A 34 36.01 10.26 -7.85
N GLY A 35 35.84 11.57 -7.64
CA GLY A 35 35.75 12.16 -6.30
C GLY A 35 34.56 11.61 -5.50
N MET A 36 33.38 11.47 -6.12
CA MET A 36 32.22 10.84 -5.50
C MET A 36 32.48 9.39 -5.12
N VAL A 37 33.16 8.61 -5.96
CA VAL A 37 33.55 7.23 -5.63
C VAL A 37 34.47 7.23 -4.41
N LEU A 38 35.54 8.02 -4.38
CA LEU A 38 36.46 8.06 -3.24
C LEU A 38 35.76 8.46 -1.92
N VAL A 39 34.86 9.45 -1.95
CA VAL A 39 34.06 9.84 -0.78
C VAL A 39 33.12 8.71 -0.36
N SER A 40 32.53 7.99 -1.32
CA SER A 40 31.64 6.86 -1.04
C SER A 40 32.36 5.67 -0.40
N LEU A 41 33.64 5.48 -0.71
CA LEU A 41 34.46 4.37 -0.21
C LEU A 41 35.04 4.64 1.20
N LYS A 42 35.10 5.89 1.67
CA LYS A 42 35.64 6.22 3.00
C LYS A 42 34.83 5.67 4.17
N ASP A 43 33.49 5.63 4.02
CA ASP A 43 32.56 5.24 5.09
C ASP A 43 31.99 3.82 4.86
N LEU A 44 32.77 2.92 4.24
CA LEU A 44 32.30 1.57 3.95
C LEU A 44 32.27 0.69 5.20
N PRO A 45 31.15 -0.02 5.48
CA PRO A 45 31.16 -1.05 6.49
C PRO A 45 32.06 -2.21 6.05
N ALA A 46 32.74 -2.83 7.01
CA ALA A 46 33.50 -4.04 6.73
C ALA A 46 32.54 -5.17 6.31
N VAL A 47 32.82 -5.84 5.19
CA VAL A 47 32.10 -7.06 4.78
C VAL A 47 32.52 -8.16 5.75
N ASN A 48 31.77 -8.36 6.82
CA ASN A 48 31.87 -9.52 7.69
C ASN A 48 30.46 -10.08 7.95
N LEU A 49 30.27 -11.37 7.68
CA LEU A 49 29.00 -12.06 7.96
C LEU A 49 28.74 -12.13 9.48
N ASP A 50 29.77 -12.12 10.31
CA ASP A 50 29.59 -12.12 11.78
C ASP A 50 29.01 -10.78 12.32
N ASN A 51 29.06 -9.72 11.50
CA ASN A 51 28.52 -8.39 11.81
C ASN A 51 27.18 -8.13 11.09
N LEU A 52 26.49 -9.17 10.62
CA LEU A 52 25.11 -9.03 10.15
C LEU A 52 24.31 -8.39 11.28
N ALA A 53 23.84 -7.16 11.05
CA ALA A 53 23.17 -6.38 12.09
C ALA A 53 22.03 -7.23 12.66
N PRO A 54 21.95 -7.41 14.00
CA PRO A 54 20.86 -8.17 14.58
C PRO A 54 19.57 -7.43 14.24
N ASN A 55 18.72 -8.07 13.44
CA ASN A 55 17.42 -7.53 13.10
C ASN A 55 16.62 -7.42 14.40
N ALA A 56 16.17 -6.20 14.70
CA ALA A 56 15.34 -5.94 15.86
C ALA A 56 13.89 -5.80 15.38
N ALA A 57 12.99 -6.58 15.97
CA ALA A 57 11.57 -6.47 15.71
C ALA A 57 11.06 -5.09 16.16
N THR A 58 10.14 -4.54 15.40
CA THR A 58 9.44 -3.30 15.77
C THR A 58 8.45 -3.58 16.88
N LEU A 59 8.51 -2.79 17.94
CA LEU A 59 7.67 -2.88 19.12
C LEU A 59 6.47 -1.95 18.96
N ILE A 60 5.25 -2.50 19.03
CA ILE A 60 4.01 -1.73 18.92
C ILE A 60 3.34 -1.62 20.30
N TYR A 61 3.01 -0.40 20.69
CA TYR A 61 2.41 -0.04 21.98
C TYR A 61 0.98 0.48 21.80
N ASP A 62 0.11 0.19 22.77
CA ASP A 62 -1.28 0.69 22.82
C ASP A 62 -1.37 2.17 23.27
N LYS A 63 -2.60 2.68 23.41
CA LYS A 63 -2.87 4.05 23.87
C LYS A 63 -2.34 4.39 25.27
N ASP A 64 -2.12 3.38 26.11
CA ASP A 64 -1.65 3.52 27.50
C ASP A 64 -0.13 3.29 27.61
N GLY A 65 0.53 2.96 26.49
CA GLY A 65 1.96 2.69 26.43
C GLY A 65 2.34 1.26 26.79
N ASN A 66 1.39 0.32 26.85
CA ASN A 66 1.69 -1.10 27.07
C ASN A 66 2.15 -1.75 25.77
N LEU A 67 3.16 -2.61 25.83
CA LEU A 67 3.60 -3.40 24.69
C LEU A 67 2.48 -4.36 24.27
N VAL A 68 2.06 -4.27 23.00
CA VAL A 68 1.02 -5.11 22.41
C VAL A 68 1.62 -6.31 21.70
N THR A 69 2.58 -6.04 20.81
CA THR A 69 3.24 -7.09 20.01
C THR A 69 4.55 -6.60 19.41
N GLU A 70 5.32 -7.55 18.92
CA GLU A 70 6.49 -7.33 18.10
C GLU A 70 6.18 -7.70 16.65
N VAL A 71 6.66 -6.89 15.70
CA VAL A 71 6.46 -7.11 14.25
C VAL A 71 7.81 -7.17 13.57
N GLY A 72 8.00 -8.16 12.69
CA GLY A 72 9.29 -8.40 12.03
C GLY A 72 10.17 -9.43 12.74
N LEU A 73 9.61 -10.22 13.68
CA LEU A 73 10.26 -11.45 14.14
C LEU A 73 10.51 -12.35 12.93
N GLU A 74 11.76 -12.74 12.74
CA GLU A 74 12.19 -13.46 11.55
C GLU A 74 11.71 -14.92 11.61
N ASN A 75 10.68 -15.27 10.84
CA ASN A 75 10.45 -16.66 10.52
C ASN A 75 11.44 -17.05 9.42
N ARG A 76 12.62 -17.55 9.83
CA ARG A 76 13.65 -18.06 8.94
C ARG A 76 13.81 -19.54 9.16
N VAL A 77 13.70 -20.29 8.07
CA VAL A 77 14.11 -21.68 8.01
C VAL A 77 15.25 -21.72 6.99
N PRO A 78 16.51 -21.92 7.44
CA PRO A 78 17.62 -21.98 6.50
C PRO A 78 17.47 -23.19 5.58
N VAL A 79 17.86 -23.03 4.33
CA VAL A 79 17.90 -24.11 3.33
C VAL A 79 19.19 -24.06 2.54
N ASP A 80 19.83 -25.21 2.38
CA ASP A 80 21.07 -25.32 1.60
C ASP A 80 20.73 -25.23 0.10
N ILE A 81 21.62 -24.64 -0.69
CA ILE A 81 21.36 -24.40 -2.11
C ILE A 81 21.15 -25.70 -2.89
N GLU A 82 21.74 -26.81 -2.47
CA GLU A 82 21.55 -28.14 -3.05
C GLU A 82 20.12 -28.66 -2.86
N GLU A 83 19.45 -28.25 -1.80
CA GLU A 83 18.07 -28.65 -1.50
C GLU A 83 17.05 -27.87 -2.35
N VAL A 84 17.43 -26.69 -2.86
CA VAL A 84 16.57 -25.87 -3.73
C VAL A 84 16.49 -26.49 -5.13
N PRO A 85 15.29 -26.84 -5.66
CA PRO A 85 15.17 -27.45 -6.97
C PRO A 85 15.72 -26.56 -8.11
N PRO A 86 16.32 -27.13 -9.17
CA PRO A 86 16.82 -26.35 -10.31
C PRO A 86 15.75 -25.48 -10.98
N LEU A 87 14.49 -25.92 -10.97
CA LEU A 87 13.36 -25.15 -11.49
C LEU A 87 13.14 -23.85 -10.69
N VAL A 88 13.19 -23.96 -9.35
CA VAL A 88 13.07 -22.83 -8.44
C VAL A 88 14.22 -21.87 -8.66
N LYS A 89 15.47 -22.35 -8.67
CA LYS A 89 16.66 -21.54 -9.00
C LYS A 89 16.47 -20.75 -10.29
N LYS A 90 16.03 -21.40 -11.37
CA LYS A 90 15.76 -20.79 -12.68
C LYS A 90 14.67 -19.71 -12.63
N ALA A 91 13.63 -19.88 -11.82
CA ALA A 91 12.57 -18.87 -11.68
C ALA A 91 13.12 -17.55 -11.10
N PHE A 92 13.94 -17.64 -10.05
CA PHE A 92 14.58 -16.45 -9.44
C PHE A 92 15.62 -15.83 -10.36
N LEU A 93 16.44 -16.64 -11.05
CA LEU A 93 17.37 -16.13 -12.06
C LEU A 93 16.63 -15.40 -13.18
N ALA A 94 15.53 -15.95 -13.71
CA ALA A 94 14.76 -15.31 -14.76
C ALA A 94 14.08 -14.01 -14.29
N ALA A 95 13.65 -13.95 -13.03
CA ALA A 95 12.98 -12.80 -12.45
C ALA A 95 13.95 -11.65 -12.12
N GLU A 96 15.11 -11.97 -11.56
CA GLU A 96 16.01 -11.01 -10.92
C GLU A 96 17.33 -10.81 -11.70
N ASP A 97 18.00 -11.90 -12.12
CA ASP A 97 19.33 -11.83 -12.72
C ASP A 97 19.70 -13.07 -13.57
N ASN A 98 19.22 -13.11 -14.83
CA ASN A 98 19.40 -14.27 -15.71
C ASN A 98 20.88 -14.59 -16.01
N ARG A 99 21.78 -13.62 -15.87
CA ARG A 99 23.21 -13.79 -16.13
C ARG A 99 24.04 -13.83 -14.86
N PHE A 100 23.41 -14.11 -13.73
CA PHE A 100 24.06 -14.16 -12.43
C PHE A 100 25.40 -14.91 -12.45
N TYR A 101 25.44 -16.10 -13.05
CA TYR A 101 26.66 -16.92 -13.14
C TYR A 101 27.70 -16.43 -14.18
N GLN A 102 27.40 -15.41 -14.98
CA GLN A 102 28.26 -14.94 -16.08
C GLN A 102 28.99 -13.62 -15.76
N HIS A 103 28.53 -12.86 -14.76
CA HIS A 103 29.12 -11.57 -14.39
C HIS A 103 29.77 -11.62 -13.01
N HIS A 104 30.54 -10.58 -12.66
CA HIS A 104 31.28 -10.49 -11.40
C HIS A 104 30.82 -9.25 -10.60
N GLY A 105 29.87 -9.44 -9.69
CA GLY A 105 29.27 -8.45 -8.80
C GLY A 105 28.26 -7.54 -9.50
N VAL A 106 28.62 -7.02 -10.68
CA VAL A 106 27.83 -6.06 -11.46
C VAL A 106 27.71 -6.51 -12.91
N ASP A 107 26.49 -6.45 -13.46
CA ASP A 107 26.24 -6.74 -14.87
C ASP A 107 26.25 -5.45 -15.71
N LEU A 108 27.41 -5.14 -16.30
CA LEU A 108 27.59 -3.98 -17.17
C LEU A 108 26.64 -3.98 -18.37
N ARG A 109 26.33 -5.16 -18.92
CA ARG A 109 25.41 -5.29 -20.06
C ARG A 109 23.96 -5.05 -19.59
N ALA A 110 23.60 -5.42 -18.37
CA ALA A 110 22.28 -5.11 -17.80
C ALA A 110 22.14 -3.62 -17.52
N ILE A 111 23.19 -2.96 -16.99
CA ILE A 111 23.21 -1.51 -16.79
C ILE A 111 23.06 -0.77 -18.12
N ALA A 112 23.84 -1.12 -19.14
CA ALA A 112 23.76 -0.49 -20.45
C ALA A 112 22.37 -0.65 -21.09
N ARG A 113 21.79 -1.85 -21.00
CA ARG A 113 20.45 -2.17 -21.50
C ARG A 113 19.36 -1.40 -20.74
N ALA A 114 19.45 -1.31 -19.42
CA ALA A 114 18.54 -0.53 -18.59
C ALA A 114 18.63 0.97 -18.91
N ALA A 115 19.85 1.51 -19.06
CA ALA A 115 20.05 2.91 -19.44
C ALA A 115 19.43 3.23 -20.82
N TRP A 116 19.67 2.37 -21.82
CA TRP A 116 19.07 2.52 -23.15
C TRP A 116 17.54 2.46 -23.12
N HIS A 117 16.98 1.50 -22.37
CA HIS A 117 15.54 1.34 -22.21
C HIS A 117 14.91 2.56 -21.52
N ASN A 118 15.54 3.09 -20.46
CA ASN A 118 15.03 4.24 -19.72
C ASN A 118 14.99 5.52 -20.59
N VAL A 119 15.93 5.66 -21.54
CA VAL A 119 15.95 6.78 -22.49
C VAL A 119 14.90 6.62 -23.59
N THR A 120 14.60 5.40 -24.02
CA THR A 120 13.76 5.13 -25.20
C THR A 120 12.29 4.83 -24.89
N SER A 121 11.97 4.25 -23.74
CA SER A 121 10.63 3.72 -23.44
C SER A 121 9.84 4.51 -22.39
N GLY A 122 10.46 5.51 -21.75
CA GLY A 122 9.85 6.27 -20.64
C GLY A 122 9.57 5.44 -19.38
N THR A 123 9.91 4.14 -19.35
CA THR A 123 9.69 3.24 -18.21
C THR A 123 11.01 2.76 -17.63
N THR A 124 11.08 2.67 -16.29
CA THR A 124 12.32 2.35 -15.58
C THR A 124 12.53 0.83 -15.50
N GLN A 125 13.57 0.33 -16.16
CA GLN A 125 14.03 -1.05 -16.01
C GLN A 125 15.16 -1.14 -14.98
N GLY A 126 15.09 -2.13 -14.08
CA GLY A 126 16.15 -2.40 -13.12
C GLY A 126 17.33 -3.11 -13.77
N GLY A 127 18.55 -2.71 -13.42
CA GLY A 127 19.80 -3.36 -13.85
C GLY A 127 20.65 -3.89 -12.69
N SER A 128 20.04 -4.12 -11.51
CA SER A 128 20.77 -4.59 -10.33
C SER A 128 20.89 -6.11 -10.32
N THR A 129 22.02 -6.62 -9.86
CA THR A 129 22.31 -8.07 -9.76
C THR A 129 21.80 -8.65 -8.44
N ILE A 130 21.69 -9.98 -8.35
CA ILE A 130 21.37 -10.69 -7.09
C ILE A 130 22.36 -10.31 -5.98
N THR A 131 23.66 -10.27 -6.28
CA THR A 131 24.71 -9.89 -5.33
C THR A 131 24.52 -8.46 -4.82
N GLN A 132 24.19 -7.50 -5.69
CA GLN A 132 23.88 -6.13 -5.29
C GLN A 132 22.66 -6.08 -4.38
N GLN A 133 21.63 -6.89 -4.67
CA GLN A 133 20.44 -6.97 -3.82
C GLN A 133 20.74 -7.58 -2.45
N LEU A 134 21.54 -8.64 -2.38
CA LEU A 134 21.99 -9.23 -1.12
C LEU A 134 22.76 -8.20 -0.28
N VAL A 135 23.73 -7.52 -0.89
CA VAL A 135 24.53 -6.49 -0.21
C VAL A 135 23.67 -5.35 0.31
N LYS A 136 22.72 -4.87 -0.51
CA LYS A 136 21.73 -3.87 -0.11
C LYS A 136 20.92 -4.33 1.10
N THR A 137 20.61 -5.62 1.15
CA THR A 137 19.74 -6.22 2.17
C THR A 137 20.49 -6.48 3.48
N CYS A 138 21.77 -6.80 3.44
CA CYS A 138 22.55 -7.27 4.59
C CYS A 138 23.53 -6.24 5.16
N PHE A 139 24.06 -5.31 4.36
CA PHE A 139 25.21 -4.47 4.76
C PHE A 139 24.98 -2.97 4.66
N LEU A 140 23.91 -2.53 3.98
CA LEU A 140 23.70 -1.12 3.68
C LEU A 140 22.37 -0.64 4.23
N THR A 141 22.32 0.67 4.52
CA THR A 141 21.06 1.31 4.89
C THR A 141 20.12 1.36 3.68
N PRO A 142 18.79 1.40 3.88
CA PRO A 142 17.81 1.41 2.78
C PRO A 142 17.82 2.67 1.90
N GLU A 143 18.55 3.74 2.28
CA GLU A 143 18.47 5.06 1.67
C GLU A 143 18.91 5.12 0.20
N GLN A 144 18.01 5.52 -0.71
CA GLN A 144 18.30 5.53 -2.15
C GLN A 144 19.18 6.70 -2.62
N THR A 145 20.49 6.65 -2.33
CA THR A 145 21.47 7.64 -2.78
C THR A 145 22.44 7.08 -3.84
N PHE A 146 23.01 7.97 -4.68
CA PHE A 146 24.10 7.58 -5.60
C PHE A 146 25.32 7.04 -4.86
N LYS A 147 25.63 7.59 -3.67
CA LYS A 147 26.66 7.10 -2.75
C LYS A 147 26.41 5.62 -2.42
N ARG A 148 25.21 5.29 -1.93
CA ARG A 148 24.83 3.90 -1.62
C ARG A 148 24.95 3.01 -2.85
N LYS A 149 24.56 3.46 -4.05
CA LYS A 149 24.64 2.62 -5.25
C LYS A 149 26.08 2.28 -5.66
N ILE A 150 27.02 3.21 -5.47
CA ILE A 150 28.46 2.95 -5.64
C ILE A 150 28.94 1.95 -4.58
N GLN A 151 28.53 2.13 -3.33
CA GLN A 151 28.87 1.20 -2.23
C GLN A 151 28.33 -0.22 -2.52
N GLU A 152 27.08 -0.36 -2.97
CA GLU A 152 26.49 -1.64 -3.39
C GLU A 152 27.34 -2.33 -4.46
N ALA A 153 27.74 -1.60 -5.51
CA ALA A 153 28.54 -2.15 -6.60
C ALA A 153 29.92 -2.62 -6.11
N TYR A 154 30.59 -1.81 -5.30
CA TYR A 154 31.90 -2.16 -4.75
C TYR A 154 31.83 -3.37 -3.80
N LEU A 155 30.89 -3.35 -2.87
CA LEU A 155 30.69 -4.44 -1.90
C LEU A 155 30.24 -5.72 -2.60
N ALA A 156 29.43 -5.65 -3.66
CA ALA A 156 29.06 -6.83 -4.45
C ALA A 156 30.28 -7.47 -5.13
N ILE A 157 31.18 -6.66 -5.68
CA ILE A 157 32.45 -7.16 -6.24
C ILE A 157 33.32 -7.80 -5.15
N GLN A 158 33.38 -7.21 -3.95
CA GLN A 158 34.14 -7.77 -2.83
C GLN A 158 33.53 -9.07 -2.30
N LEU A 159 32.20 -9.16 -2.25
CA LEU A 159 31.50 -10.36 -1.81
C LEU A 159 31.79 -11.53 -2.76
N GLU A 160 31.72 -11.30 -4.07
CA GLU A 160 32.04 -12.33 -5.09
C GLU A 160 33.51 -12.70 -5.20
N ARG A 161 34.42 -11.94 -4.59
CA ARG A 161 35.82 -12.36 -4.44
C ARG A 161 36.04 -13.32 -3.29
N ARG A 162 35.10 -13.37 -2.34
CA ARG A 162 35.20 -14.18 -1.12
C ARG A 162 34.31 -15.41 -1.15
N TYR A 163 33.16 -15.30 -1.78
CA TYR A 163 32.16 -16.36 -1.87
C TYR A 163 31.90 -16.74 -3.32
N THR A 164 31.63 -18.02 -3.53
CA THR A 164 31.18 -18.59 -4.80
C THR A 164 29.79 -18.09 -5.15
N LYS A 165 29.40 -18.26 -6.42
CA LYS A 165 28.06 -17.89 -6.90
C LYS A 165 26.96 -18.66 -6.17
N ASP A 166 27.17 -19.93 -5.87
CA ASP A 166 26.19 -20.77 -5.18
C ASP A 166 26.02 -20.34 -3.72
N GLU A 167 27.09 -20.08 -2.99
CA GLU A 167 27.02 -19.52 -1.63
C GLU A 167 26.30 -18.16 -1.60
N ILE A 168 26.57 -17.29 -2.59
CA ILE A 168 25.88 -16.00 -2.68
C ILE A 168 24.40 -16.18 -2.98
N PHE A 169 24.05 -17.14 -3.83
CA PHE A 169 22.66 -17.40 -4.16
C PHE A 169 21.91 -18.03 -2.99
N GLU A 170 22.57 -18.91 -2.24
CA GLU A 170 22.07 -19.47 -0.98
C GLU A 170 21.79 -18.37 0.04
N MET A 171 22.78 -17.51 0.30
CA MET A 171 22.62 -16.36 1.19
C MET A 171 21.48 -15.46 0.70
N TYR A 172 21.38 -15.19 -0.60
CA TYR A 172 20.28 -14.42 -1.15
C TYR A 172 18.92 -15.06 -0.85
N LEU A 173 18.74 -16.34 -1.19
CA LEU A 173 17.48 -17.06 -1.03
C LEU A 173 17.08 -17.23 0.43
N ASN A 174 18.02 -17.20 1.38
CA ASN A 174 17.74 -17.29 2.82
C ASN A 174 17.47 -15.93 3.49
N TRP A 175 17.90 -14.81 2.90
CA TRP A 175 17.85 -13.49 3.54
C TRP A 175 16.81 -12.52 2.96
N VAL A 176 16.33 -12.78 1.75
CA VAL A 176 15.32 -11.93 1.12
C VAL A 176 13.97 -12.07 1.80
N TYR A 177 13.22 -10.97 1.84
CA TYR A 177 11.89 -10.91 2.44
C TYR A 177 10.82 -11.18 1.38
N PHE A 178 9.98 -12.17 1.63
CA PHE A 178 8.88 -12.54 0.72
C PHE A 178 7.54 -11.94 1.12
N GLY A 179 7.42 -11.29 2.29
CA GLY A 179 6.14 -10.84 2.83
C GLY A 179 5.61 -11.79 3.90
N GLU A 180 4.59 -11.34 4.64
CA GLU A 180 3.90 -12.10 5.69
C GLU A 180 4.81 -12.65 6.80
N GLY A 181 5.92 -11.95 7.06
CA GLY A 181 6.93 -12.37 8.02
C GLY A 181 7.88 -13.47 7.52
N ALA A 182 7.73 -13.93 6.27
CA ALA A 182 8.57 -14.95 5.69
C ALA A 182 9.91 -14.36 5.18
N TYR A 183 10.99 -14.70 5.89
CA TYR A 183 12.36 -14.42 5.47
C TYR A 183 13.00 -15.70 4.98
N GLY A 184 13.44 -15.67 3.73
CA GLY A 184 13.99 -16.84 3.07
C GLY A 184 12.94 -17.69 2.36
N ILE A 185 13.38 -18.40 1.33
CA ILE A 185 12.51 -19.11 0.39
C ILE A 185 11.77 -20.29 1.03
N GLN A 186 12.41 -20.99 1.96
CA GLN A 186 11.81 -22.11 2.68
C GLN A 186 10.64 -21.63 3.56
N ALA A 187 10.88 -20.57 4.35
CA ALA A 187 9.83 -19.96 5.15
C ALA A 187 8.69 -19.43 4.28
N ALA A 188 9.00 -18.89 3.09
CA ALA A 188 7.99 -18.45 2.14
C ALA A 188 7.16 -19.60 1.57
N ALA A 189 7.79 -20.73 1.21
CA ALA A 189 7.08 -21.94 0.76
C ALA A 189 6.11 -22.45 1.83
N HIS A 190 6.56 -22.49 3.10
CA HIS A 190 5.72 -22.89 4.24
C HIS A 190 4.57 -21.90 4.49
N THR A 191 4.86 -20.60 4.36
CA THR A 191 3.88 -19.53 4.63
C THR A 191 2.80 -19.51 3.56
N TYR A 192 3.18 -19.50 2.28
CA TYR A 192 2.23 -19.35 1.17
C TYR A 192 1.54 -20.65 0.78
N PHE A 193 2.25 -21.78 0.80
CA PHE A 193 1.75 -23.05 0.26
C PHE A 193 1.69 -24.18 1.29
N GLY A 194 2.33 -24.01 2.45
CA GLY A 194 2.43 -25.07 3.46
C GLY A 194 3.28 -26.26 3.00
N LYS A 195 4.17 -26.02 2.04
CA LYS A 195 5.03 -27.01 1.38
C LYS A 195 6.49 -26.71 1.65
N ASP A 196 7.32 -27.74 1.56
CA ASP A 196 8.77 -27.62 1.55
C ASP A 196 9.25 -27.00 0.22
N VAL A 197 10.39 -26.28 0.18
CA VAL A 197 10.86 -25.65 -1.08
C VAL A 197 11.08 -26.68 -2.21
N ARG A 198 11.38 -27.92 -1.81
CA ARG A 198 11.58 -29.08 -2.69
C ARG A 198 10.33 -29.50 -3.45
N GLU A 199 9.16 -29.17 -2.92
CA GLU A 199 7.85 -29.61 -3.41
C GLU A 199 7.18 -28.54 -4.29
N LEU A 200 7.81 -27.38 -4.45
CA LEU A 200 7.26 -26.28 -5.23
C LEU A 200 7.20 -26.62 -6.71
N ASP A 201 6.04 -26.39 -7.30
CA ASP A 201 5.86 -26.48 -8.74
C ASP A 201 6.31 -25.19 -9.48
N LEU A 202 6.19 -25.20 -10.81
CA LEU A 202 6.59 -24.07 -11.66
C LEU A 202 5.77 -22.79 -11.36
N ALA A 203 4.46 -22.92 -11.15
CA ALA A 203 3.58 -21.78 -10.91
C ALA A 203 3.87 -21.15 -9.54
N GLU A 204 4.09 -21.97 -8.52
CA GLU A 204 4.42 -21.57 -7.15
C GLU A 204 5.81 -20.91 -7.10
N ALA A 205 6.82 -21.52 -7.73
CA ALA A 205 8.17 -20.96 -7.83
C ALA A 205 8.17 -19.59 -8.54
N ALA A 206 7.44 -19.48 -9.66
CA ALA A 206 7.28 -18.23 -10.39
C ALA A 206 6.52 -17.17 -9.59
N MET A 207 5.58 -17.58 -8.73
CA MET A 207 4.88 -16.67 -7.83
C MET A 207 5.84 -16.10 -6.79
N LEU A 208 6.59 -16.95 -6.06
CA LEU A 208 7.54 -16.49 -5.04
C LEU A 208 8.61 -15.56 -5.62
N ALA A 209 9.20 -15.94 -6.76
CA ALA A 209 10.14 -15.08 -7.48
C ALA A 209 9.49 -13.75 -7.92
N GLY A 210 8.20 -13.77 -8.26
CA GLY A 210 7.44 -12.59 -8.63
C GLY A 210 7.21 -11.62 -7.47
N VAL A 211 6.90 -12.17 -6.29
CA VAL A 211 6.56 -11.43 -5.06
C VAL A 211 7.76 -10.62 -4.55
N LEU A 212 8.99 -11.12 -4.67
CA LEU A 212 10.21 -10.45 -4.20
C LEU A 212 10.37 -9.00 -4.67
N ARG A 213 9.92 -8.68 -5.89
CA ARG A 213 10.03 -7.32 -6.42
C ARG A 213 9.25 -6.29 -5.59
N GLY A 214 8.21 -6.74 -4.89
CA GLY A 214 7.38 -5.91 -4.04
C GLY A 214 6.47 -6.78 -3.20
N PRO A 215 6.94 -7.31 -2.06
CA PRO A 215 6.20 -8.26 -1.23
C PRO A 215 4.80 -7.76 -0.87
N SER A 216 4.69 -6.50 -0.48
CA SER A 216 3.39 -5.87 -0.18
C SER A 216 2.53 -5.57 -1.43
N LEU A 217 3.15 -5.32 -2.59
CA LEU A 217 2.43 -4.99 -3.84
C LEU A 217 1.85 -6.22 -4.52
N TYR A 218 2.52 -7.36 -4.38
CA TYR A 218 2.20 -8.61 -5.07
C TYR A 218 1.75 -9.72 -4.09
N SER A 219 1.42 -9.39 -2.85
CA SER A 219 0.91 -10.37 -1.87
C SER A 219 -0.37 -11.03 -2.39
N PRO A 220 -0.40 -12.37 -2.58
CA PRO A 220 -1.56 -13.07 -3.12
C PRO A 220 -2.76 -13.09 -2.15
N TYR A 221 -2.53 -12.89 -0.84
CA TYR A 221 -3.60 -12.78 0.17
C TYR A 221 -4.39 -11.47 0.07
N ARG A 222 -3.74 -10.41 -0.44
CA ARG A 222 -4.31 -9.05 -0.47
C ARG A 222 -4.67 -8.60 -1.88
N ARG A 223 -3.84 -8.97 -2.86
CA ARG A 223 -3.94 -8.54 -4.27
C ARG A 223 -3.73 -9.74 -5.20
N PRO A 224 -4.65 -10.73 -5.20
CA PRO A 224 -4.49 -11.98 -5.95
C PRO A 224 -4.31 -11.73 -7.45
N GLU A 225 -5.01 -10.77 -8.04
CA GLU A 225 -4.88 -10.44 -9.47
C GLU A 225 -3.48 -9.90 -9.80
N ALA A 226 -2.94 -9.03 -8.93
CA ALA A 226 -1.58 -8.49 -9.10
C ALA A 226 -0.52 -9.58 -8.94
N ALA A 227 -0.72 -10.51 -8.00
CA ALA A 227 0.15 -11.67 -7.80
C ALA A 227 0.16 -12.57 -9.05
N VAL A 228 -1.02 -12.89 -9.61
CA VAL A 228 -1.16 -13.69 -10.85
C VAL A 228 -0.47 -13.01 -12.03
N GLN A 229 -0.72 -11.71 -12.25
CA GLN A 229 -0.06 -10.96 -13.32
C GLN A 229 1.46 -10.98 -13.19
N ARG A 230 1.96 -10.85 -11.95
CA ARG A 230 3.39 -10.85 -11.66
C ARG A 230 4.02 -12.22 -11.85
N ARG A 231 3.39 -13.30 -11.36
CA ARG A 231 3.76 -14.69 -11.65
C ARG A 231 3.86 -14.94 -13.15
N ASN A 232 2.84 -14.52 -13.90
CA ASN A 232 2.81 -14.70 -15.36
C ASN A 232 3.96 -13.96 -16.06
N THR A 233 4.35 -12.79 -15.56
CA THR A 233 5.53 -12.05 -16.05
C THR A 233 6.83 -12.83 -15.80
N VAL A 234 6.95 -13.51 -14.66
CA VAL A 234 8.12 -14.36 -14.37
C VAL A 234 8.14 -15.57 -15.31
N LEU A 235 7.01 -16.24 -15.53
CA LEU A 235 6.89 -17.33 -16.49
C LEU A 235 7.30 -16.90 -17.91
N ASP A 236 6.89 -15.71 -18.35
CA ASP A 236 7.31 -15.15 -19.64
C ASP A 236 8.81 -14.88 -19.72
N SER A 237 9.43 -14.42 -18.63
CA SER A 237 10.88 -14.30 -18.54
C SER A 237 11.57 -15.67 -18.61
N MET A 238 11.03 -16.70 -17.95
CA MET A 238 11.59 -18.06 -18.01
C MET A 238 11.54 -18.64 -19.43
N VAL A 239 10.46 -18.41 -20.18
CA VAL A 239 10.37 -18.78 -21.61
C VAL A 239 11.40 -18.01 -22.43
N ARG A 240 11.48 -16.68 -22.24
CA ARG A 240 12.40 -15.81 -22.98
C ARG A 240 13.87 -16.24 -22.85
N TYR A 241 14.25 -16.76 -21.68
CA TYR A 241 15.60 -17.22 -21.40
C TYR A 241 15.82 -18.71 -21.66
N GLY A 242 14.81 -19.41 -22.18
CA GLY A 242 14.90 -20.83 -22.55
C GLY A 242 14.97 -21.78 -21.34
N TYR A 243 14.47 -21.35 -20.18
CA TYR A 243 14.43 -22.19 -18.98
C TYR A 243 13.25 -23.17 -18.96
N ILE A 244 12.17 -22.83 -19.66
CA ILE A 244 10.95 -23.63 -19.87
C ILE A 244 10.45 -23.42 -21.29
N SER A 245 9.63 -24.34 -21.78
CA SER A 245 8.92 -24.24 -23.05
C SER A 245 7.71 -23.29 -22.96
N PRO A 246 7.23 -22.75 -24.10
CA PRO A 246 5.98 -21.98 -24.14
C PRO A 246 4.76 -22.75 -23.62
N ASP A 247 4.72 -24.08 -23.84
CA ASP A 247 3.60 -24.93 -23.44
C ASP A 247 3.56 -25.13 -21.92
N GLU A 248 4.71 -25.40 -21.28
CA GLU A 248 4.83 -25.45 -19.81
C GLU A 248 4.41 -24.12 -19.17
N ALA A 249 4.81 -22.99 -19.75
CA ALA A 249 4.41 -21.68 -19.27
C ALA A 249 2.90 -21.44 -19.43
N ALA A 250 2.31 -21.85 -20.54
CA ALA A 250 0.87 -21.73 -20.77
C ALA A 250 0.06 -22.57 -19.76
N GLU A 251 0.53 -23.77 -19.43
CA GLU A 251 -0.07 -24.62 -18.41
C GLU A 251 0.04 -24.02 -17.01
N ALA A 252 1.24 -23.61 -16.60
CA ALA A 252 1.45 -22.96 -15.30
C ALA A 252 0.65 -21.65 -15.14
N LYS A 253 0.42 -20.91 -16.23
CA LYS A 253 -0.43 -19.71 -16.21
C LYS A 253 -1.91 -20.01 -15.95
N ARG A 254 -2.40 -21.19 -16.34
CA ARG A 254 -3.78 -21.64 -16.12
C ARG A 254 -4.03 -22.14 -14.70
N GLN A 255 -2.98 -22.59 -14.01
CA GLN A 255 -3.09 -23.07 -12.63
C GLN A 255 -3.54 -21.93 -11.69
N PRO A 256 -4.54 -22.17 -10.82
CA PRO A 256 -4.91 -21.23 -9.77
C PRO A 256 -3.78 -21.09 -8.74
N ILE A 257 -3.72 -19.97 -8.03
CA ILE A 257 -2.84 -19.85 -6.85
C ILE A 257 -3.58 -20.47 -5.68
N GLU A 258 -3.22 -21.70 -5.32
CA GLU A 258 -3.74 -22.38 -4.13
C GLU A 258 -2.88 -22.03 -2.93
N LEU A 259 -3.38 -21.11 -2.09
CA LEU A 259 -2.68 -20.71 -0.87
C LEU A 259 -3.01 -21.66 0.27
N LYS A 260 -2.06 -21.85 1.18
CA LYS A 260 -2.26 -22.54 2.45
C LYS A 260 -3.49 -21.98 3.16
N ALA A 261 -4.42 -22.85 3.48
CA ALA A 261 -5.52 -22.54 4.38
C ALA A 261 -4.95 -22.36 5.80
N SER A 262 -4.93 -21.12 6.30
CA SER A 262 -4.61 -20.86 7.70
C SER A 262 -5.88 -20.80 8.54
N SER A 263 -5.74 -21.17 9.79
CA SER A 263 -6.79 -21.12 10.80
C SER A 263 -6.70 -19.84 11.63
N ILE A 264 -7.71 -19.59 12.45
CA ILE A 264 -7.70 -18.49 13.44
C ILE A 264 -6.61 -18.72 14.50
N ASP A 265 -6.23 -19.97 14.75
CA ASP A 265 -5.25 -20.33 15.76
C ASP A 265 -3.81 -20.03 15.31
N ASP A 266 -3.60 -19.80 14.00
CA ASP A 266 -2.30 -19.43 13.41
C ASP A 266 -2.00 -17.92 13.49
N ARG A 267 -2.77 -17.15 14.28
CA ARG A 267 -2.57 -15.69 14.42
C ARG A 267 -1.16 -15.36 14.90
N GLN A 268 -0.43 -14.59 14.10
CA GLN A 268 0.91 -14.11 14.45
C GLN A 268 0.92 -13.09 15.61
N TYR A 269 -0.15 -12.32 15.79
CA TYR A 269 -0.21 -11.27 16.81
C TYR A 269 -1.66 -10.93 17.22
N PRO A 270 -1.85 -10.37 18.44
CA PRO A 270 -3.15 -9.87 18.87
C PRO A 270 -3.62 -8.69 18.01
N TYR A 271 -4.94 -8.47 17.97
CA TYR A 271 -5.58 -7.34 17.27
C TYR A 271 -5.17 -7.17 15.80
N PRO A 272 -5.20 -8.25 15.00
CA PRO A 272 -4.37 -8.35 13.83
C PRO A 272 -4.74 -7.36 12.71
N TYR A 273 -6.01 -6.97 12.58
CA TYR A 273 -6.41 -5.92 11.62
C TYR A 273 -5.85 -4.54 11.96
N PHE A 274 -5.74 -4.21 13.25
CA PHE A 274 -5.17 -2.94 13.68
C PHE A 274 -3.66 -2.94 13.50
N ILE A 275 -3.01 -4.03 13.90
CA ILE A 275 -1.55 -4.20 13.74
C ILE A 275 -1.16 -4.20 12.26
N ASP A 276 -1.92 -4.87 11.39
CA ASP A 276 -1.74 -4.81 9.94
C ASP A 276 -1.82 -3.38 9.43
N TYR A 277 -2.86 -2.65 9.82
CA TYR A 277 -3.08 -1.28 9.38
C TYR A 277 -1.92 -0.35 9.80
N VAL A 278 -1.46 -0.45 11.05
CA VAL A 278 -0.29 0.29 11.54
C VAL A 278 0.96 -0.11 10.76
N THR A 279 1.20 -1.41 10.58
CA THR A 279 2.36 -1.93 9.85
C THR A 279 2.38 -1.45 8.41
N GLU A 280 1.23 -1.42 7.73
CA GLU A 280 1.10 -0.89 6.36
C GLU A 280 1.44 0.59 6.30
N GLN A 281 0.96 1.41 7.25
CA GLN A 281 1.31 2.83 7.31
C GLN A 281 2.81 3.03 7.52
N LEU A 282 3.41 2.27 8.44
CA LEU A 282 4.85 2.32 8.70
C LEU A 282 5.64 1.91 7.45
N VAL A 283 5.24 0.84 6.76
CA VAL A 283 5.92 0.35 5.55
C VAL A 283 5.80 1.36 4.42
N ALA A 284 4.63 1.94 4.21
CA ALA A 284 4.43 2.99 3.21
C ALA A 284 5.30 4.22 3.48
N ARG A 285 5.59 4.50 4.75
CA ARG A 285 6.31 5.70 5.18
C ARG A 285 7.82 5.55 5.30
N TYR A 286 8.28 4.45 5.91
CA TYR A 286 9.68 4.21 6.24
C TYR A 286 10.31 3.07 5.41
N GLY A 287 9.49 2.29 4.69
CA GLY A 287 9.92 1.13 3.91
C GLY A 287 10.04 -0.15 4.75
N GLU A 288 9.89 -1.30 4.09
CA GLU A 288 9.89 -2.62 4.75
C GLU A 288 11.15 -2.89 5.58
N ALA A 289 12.32 -2.51 5.06
CA ALA A 289 13.59 -2.73 5.75
C ALA A 289 13.64 -2.03 7.11
N LYS A 290 13.25 -0.75 7.19
CA LYS A 290 13.26 0.01 8.44
C LYS A 290 12.24 -0.56 9.43
N VAL A 291 11.04 -0.89 8.96
CA VAL A 291 9.94 -1.39 9.80
C VAL A 291 10.23 -2.77 10.38
N PHE A 292 10.83 -3.68 9.62
CA PHE A 292 10.98 -5.06 10.08
C PHE A 292 12.37 -5.37 10.65
N ARG A 293 13.34 -4.45 10.60
CA ARG A 293 14.74 -4.75 10.97
C ARG A 293 15.41 -3.74 11.90
N GLU A 294 14.97 -2.48 11.91
CA GLU A 294 15.65 -1.43 12.68
C GLU A 294 15.13 -1.27 14.13
N GLY A 295 14.14 -2.07 14.54
CA GLY A 295 13.65 -2.10 15.92
C GLY A 295 12.93 -0.82 16.34
N LEU A 296 11.99 -0.34 15.53
CA LEU A 296 11.23 0.87 15.84
C LEU A 296 10.39 0.67 17.10
N LYS A 297 10.11 1.75 17.82
CA LYS A 297 9.07 1.78 18.86
C LYS A 297 7.92 2.62 18.37
N VAL A 298 6.73 2.03 18.29
CA VAL A 298 5.56 2.64 17.66
C VAL A 298 4.44 2.75 18.68
N TYR A 299 4.07 3.98 19.02
CA TYR A 299 3.00 4.28 19.95
C TYR A 299 1.72 4.57 19.18
N THR A 300 0.65 3.84 19.49
CA THR A 300 -0.59 3.86 18.70
C THR A 300 -1.77 4.35 19.51
N THR A 301 -2.89 4.49 18.83
CA THR A 301 -4.18 4.91 19.40
C THR A 301 -5.07 3.74 19.81
N LEU A 302 -4.59 2.51 19.62
CA LEU A 302 -5.31 1.27 19.89
C LEU A 302 -5.87 1.28 21.31
N ASP A 303 -7.17 1.02 21.42
CA ASP A 303 -7.79 0.67 22.68
C ASP A 303 -8.07 -0.84 22.68
N PRO A 304 -7.27 -1.66 23.40
CA PRO A 304 -7.40 -3.11 23.41
C PRO A 304 -8.79 -3.60 23.79
N LYS A 305 -9.51 -2.86 24.65
CA LYS A 305 -10.87 -3.23 25.08
C LYS A 305 -11.88 -2.98 23.95
N ILE A 306 -11.85 -1.80 23.34
CA ILE A 306 -12.77 -1.46 22.24
C ILE A 306 -12.49 -2.35 21.02
N GLN A 307 -11.22 -2.60 20.69
CA GLN A 307 -10.83 -3.51 19.62
C GLN A 307 -11.33 -4.93 19.89
N GLY A 308 -11.14 -5.46 21.11
CA GLY A 308 -11.63 -6.78 21.48
C GLY A 308 -13.15 -6.92 21.33
N TYR A 309 -13.94 -5.91 21.73
CA TYR A 309 -15.39 -5.92 21.51
C TYR A 309 -15.77 -5.89 20.03
N ALA A 310 -15.08 -5.08 19.22
CA ALA A 310 -15.35 -5.00 17.78
C ALA A 310 -15.02 -6.32 17.07
N GLU A 311 -13.91 -6.96 17.42
CA GLU A 311 -13.52 -8.27 16.88
C GLU A 311 -14.50 -9.36 17.30
N ALA A 312 -14.89 -9.40 18.58
CA ALA A 312 -15.88 -10.35 19.08
C ALA A 312 -17.23 -10.21 18.36
N ALA A 313 -17.69 -8.97 18.15
CA ALA A 313 -18.94 -8.71 17.45
C ALA A 313 -18.94 -9.22 16.00
N LEU A 314 -17.82 -9.09 15.27
CA LEU A 314 -17.73 -9.62 13.90
C LEU A 314 -17.46 -11.13 13.83
N ALA A 315 -16.82 -11.71 14.85
CA ALA A 315 -16.60 -13.14 14.94
C ALA A 315 -17.88 -13.92 15.30
N ASP A 316 -18.79 -13.30 16.05
CA ASP A 316 -20.05 -13.91 16.46
C ASP A 316 -20.96 -14.20 15.27
N LYS A 317 -21.21 -15.49 15.00
CA LYS A 317 -22.05 -15.95 13.90
C LYS A 317 -23.51 -15.53 14.04
N SER A 318 -23.99 -15.28 15.26
CA SER A 318 -25.38 -14.86 15.51
C SER A 318 -25.69 -13.45 15.00
N ASN A 319 -24.66 -12.62 14.81
CA ASN A 319 -24.77 -11.28 14.22
C ASN A 319 -24.88 -11.27 12.69
N PHE A 320 -24.88 -12.44 12.05
CA PHE A 320 -24.92 -12.58 10.60
C PHE A 320 -26.03 -13.53 10.15
N PRO A 321 -26.55 -13.37 8.91
CA PRO A 321 -27.42 -14.38 8.33
C PRO A 321 -26.64 -15.67 8.04
N ALA A 322 -27.33 -16.66 7.46
CA ALA A 322 -26.76 -17.96 7.11
C ALA A 322 -25.37 -17.83 6.48
N THR A 323 -24.39 -18.49 7.12
CA THR A 323 -22.98 -18.34 6.81
C THR A 323 -22.47 -19.49 5.95
N THR A 324 -21.73 -19.18 4.88
CA THR A 324 -21.09 -20.15 3.98
C THR A 324 -19.62 -19.79 3.77
N ARG A 325 -18.80 -20.69 3.22
CA ARG A 325 -17.46 -20.33 2.73
C ARG A 325 -17.48 -20.30 1.20
N ASP A 326 -16.82 -19.31 0.61
CA ASP A 326 -16.65 -19.26 -0.84
C ASP A 326 -15.52 -20.19 -1.32
N LYS A 327 -15.27 -20.21 -2.64
CA LYS A 327 -14.25 -21.04 -3.28
C LYS A 327 -12.82 -20.82 -2.76
N ASN A 328 -12.56 -19.69 -2.11
CA ASN A 328 -11.27 -19.34 -1.54
C ASN A 328 -11.25 -19.63 -0.01
N GLY A 329 -12.25 -20.31 0.52
CA GLY A 329 -12.39 -20.60 1.95
C GLY A 329 -12.79 -19.39 2.79
N ILE A 330 -13.14 -18.25 2.19
CA ILE A 330 -13.47 -17.03 2.94
C ILE A 330 -14.92 -17.10 3.42
N LEU A 331 -15.13 -16.82 4.71
CA LEU A 331 -16.45 -16.82 5.34
C LEU A 331 -17.36 -15.72 4.73
N GLN A 332 -18.61 -16.03 4.42
CA GLN A 332 -19.60 -15.11 3.86
C GLN A 332 -20.92 -15.19 4.66
N PRO A 333 -21.68 -14.08 4.79
CA PRO A 333 -21.28 -12.73 4.38
C PRO A 333 -20.16 -12.17 5.27
N GLN A 334 -19.50 -11.13 4.77
CA GLN A 334 -18.43 -10.41 5.46
C GLN A 334 -18.95 -9.14 6.15
N GLY A 335 -18.16 -8.63 7.10
CA GLY A 335 -18.40 -7.37 7.80
C GLY A 335 -17.12 -6.57 7.98
N ALA A 336 -17.23 -5.29 8.30
CA ALA A 336 -16.11 -4.44 8.67
C ALA A 336 -16.59 -3.38 9.67
N ALA A 337 -15.72 -2.99 10.59
CA ALA A 337 -16.03 -2.03 11.64
C ALA A 337 -14.85 -1.07 11.86
N VAL A 338 -15.18 0.20 12.14
CA VAL A 338 -14.23 1.23 12.56
C VAL A 338 -14.86 1.98 13.73
N VAL A 339 -14.11 2.13 14.81
CA VAL A 339 -14.49 2.95 15.96
C VAL A 339 -13.43 4.01 16.14
N LEU A 340 -13.84 5.28 16.15
CA LEU A 340 -12.95 6.41 16.34
C LEU A 340 -13.49 7.38 17.39
N ASP A 341 -12.57 8.13 17.99
CA ASP A 341 -12.90 9.30 18.79
C ASP A 341 -13.06 10.51 17.86
N PRO A 342 -14.26 11.12 17.76
CA PRO A 342 -14.50 12.21 16.82
C PRO A 342 -13.77 13.51 17.18
N HIS A 343 -13.34 13.69 18.42
CA HIS A 343 -12.66 14.91 18.88
C HIS A 343 -11.15 14.89 18.61
N THR A 344 -10.57 13.69 18.61
CA THR A 344 -9.13 13.46 18.41
C THR A 344 -8.80 12.84 17.05
N GLY A 345 -9.77 12.21 16.38
CA GLY A 345 -9.54 11.40 15.18
C GLY A 345 -8.87 10.05 15.48
N TYR A 346 -8.63 9.72 16.75
CA TYR A 346 -7.93 8.50 17.12
C TYR A 346 -8.77 7.26 16.81
N ILE A 347 -8.19 6.36 16.03
CA ILE A 347 -8.80 5.08 15.68
C ILE A 347 -8.66 4.17 16.89
N LYS A 348 -9.77 3.91 17.58
CA LYS A 348 -9.79 3.06 18.78
C LYS A 348 -9.89 1.58 18.43
N ALA A 349 -10.61 1.28 17.36
CA ALA A 349 -10.69 -0.05 16.80
C ALA A 349 -10.85 -0.04 15.28
N ILE A 350 -10.27 -1.05 14.62
CA ILE A 350 -10.46 -1.32 13.20
C ILE A 350 -10.48 -2.82 12.92
N VAL A 351 -11.53 -3.29 12.25
CA VAL A 351 -11.75 -4.70 11.95
C VAL A 351 -12.19 -4.84 10.49
N GLY A 352 -11.43 -5.60 9.70
CA GLY A 352 -11.61 -5.69 8.25
C GLY A 352 -12.36 -6.93 7.74
N GLY A 353 -12.92 -7.72 8.65
CA GLY A 353 -13.55 -9.01 8.34
C GLY A 353 -13.88 -9.80 9.60
N ARG A 354 -14.57 -10.93 9.40
CA ARG A 354 -15.05 -11.81 10.50
C ARG A 354 -13.97 -12.74 11.03
N GLU A 355 -12.98 -13.04 10.20
CA GLU A 355 -11.87 -13.93 10.53
C GLU A 355 -10.57 -13.27 10.09
N HIS A 356 -9.52 -13.48 10.88
CA HIS A 356 -8.17 -13.11 10.51
C HIS A 356 -7.27 -14.32 10.67
N THR A 357 -6.81 -14.82 9.53
CA THR A 357 -6.08 -16.08 9.42
C THR A 357 -4.68 -15.90 8.84
N GLN A 358 -4.38 -14.75 8.23
CA GLN A 358 -3.08 -14.48 7.62
C GLN A 358 -2.67 -13.04 7.88
N ALA A 359 -1.38 -12.85 8.19
CA ALA A 359 -0.79 -11.51 8.29
C ALA A 359 -1.12 -10.68 7.04
N ARG A 360 -1.44 -9.41 7.26
CA ARG A 360 -1.73 -8.41 6.23
C ARG A 360 -2.71 -8.88 5.16
N GLN A 361 -3.70 -9.67 5.56
CA GLN A 361 -4.84 -10.01 4.72
C GLN A 361 -5.68 -8.78 4.36
N LEU A 362 -6.63 -8.93 3.42
CA LEU A 362 -7.49 -7.83 3.00
C LEU A 362 -8.27 -7.21 4.18
N ASN A 363 -7.93 -5.97 4.51
CA ASN A 363 -8.69 -5.17 5.47
C ASN A 363 -9.82 -4.39 4.75
N ARG A 364 -11.06 -4.87 4.86
CA ARG A 364 -12.23 -4.23 4.21
C ARG A 364 -12.58 -2.87 4.80
N ALA A 365 -12.15 -2.57 6.03
CA ALA A 365 -12.39 -1.27 6.66
C ALA A 365 -11.62 -0.13 5.97
N THR A 366 -10.52 -0.45 5.28
CA THR A 366 -9.58 0.53 4.70
C THR A 366 -9.33 0.37 3.20
N HIS A 367 -9.49 -0.83 2.65
CA HIS A 367 -9.17 -1.11 1.24
C HIS A 367 -10.38 -1.41 0.36
N SER A 368 -11.53 -1.72 0.96
CA SER A 368 -12.73 -2.07 0.20
C SER A 368 -13.62 -0.86 0.00
N HIS A 369 -13.45 -0.18 -1.14
CA HIS A 369 -14.39 0.83 -1.59
C HIS A 369 -15.72 0.17 -1.95
N ARG A 370 -16.80 0.63 -1.31
CA ARG A 370 -18.15 0.14 -1.54
C ARG A 370 -19.09 1.31 -1.78
N GLN A 371 -20.19 1.02 -2.47
CA GLN A 371 -21.30 1.96 -2.60
C GLN A 371 -21.92 2.16 -1.22
N PRO A 372 -21.85 3.37 -0.62
CA PRO A 372 -22.34 3.61 0.74
C PRO A 372 -23.88 3.61 0.84
N GLY A 373 -24.57 3.64 -0.30
CA GLY A 373 -26.02 3.76 -0.34
C GLY A 373 -26.52 5.01 0.41
N SER A 374 -27.70 4.87 1.03
CA SER A 374 -28.35 5.96 1.76
C SER A 374 -27.55 6.52 2.94
N ALA A 375 -26.58 5.79 3.48
CA ALA A 375 -25.71 6.29 4.55
C ALA A 375 -24.88 7.50 4.09
N PHE A 376 -24.79 7.78 2.79
CA PHE A 376 -24.07 8.92 2.25
C PHE A 376 -24.89 10.23 2.21
N LYS A 377 -26.23 10.13 2.24
CA LYS A 377 -27.13 11.29 2.14
C LYS A 377 -26.84 12.39 3.17
N PRO A 378 -26.58 12.09 4.46
CA PRO A 378 -26.28 13.13 5.43
C PRO A 378 -25.01 13.91 5.08
N ILE A 379 -23.98 13.22 4.59
CA ILE A 379 -22.67 13.80 4.22
C ILE A 379 -22.78 14.62 2.93
N PHE A 380 -23.39 14.04 1.90
CA PHE A 380 -23.31 14.57 0.53
C PHE A 380 -24.48 15.48 0.14
N VAL A 381 -25.63 15.31 0.76
CA VAL A 381 -26.87 16.01 0.37
C VAL A 381 -27.32 16.98 1.47
N TYR A 382 -27.64 16.45 2.65
CA TYR A 382 -28.36 17.23 3.65
C TYR A 382 -27.45 18.18 4.42
N ALA A 383 -26.24 17.78 4.82
CA ALA A 383 -25.30 18.69 5.48
C ALA A 383 -24.95 19.92 4.63
N PRO A 384 -24.57 19.81 3.34
CA PRO A 384 -24.31 21.00 2.53
C PRO A 384 -25.59 21.82 2.27
N ALA A 385 -26.77 21.20 2.22
CA ALA A 385 -28.04 21.92 2.09
C ALA A 385 -28.35 22.78 3.33
N VAL A 386 -28.17 22.22 4.54
CA VAL A 386 -28.32 22.97 5.79
C VAL A 386 -27.27 24.08 5.87
N ASP A 387 -26.00 23.77 5.55
CA ASP A 387 -24.89 24.70 5.74
C ASP A 387 -24.93 25.90 4.77
N ARG A 388 -25.24 25.64 3.49
CA ARG A 388 -25.17 26.62 2.39
C ARG A 388 -26.50 27.26 2.06
N LEU A 389 -27.60 26.49 2.10
CA LEU A 389 -28.93 26.97 1.73
C LEU A 389 -29.78 27.38 2.93
N GLY A 390 -29.30 27.14 4.16
CA GLY A 390 -30.06 27.46 5.38
C GLY A 390 -31.29 26.57 5.57
N MET A 391 -31.32 25.39 4.94
CA MET A 391 -32.41 24.43 5.17
C MET A 391 -32.43 24.00 6.64
N GLY A 392 -33.63 23.91 7.21
CA GLY A 392 -33.86 23.44 8.57
C GLY A 392 -34.68 22.15 8.61
N PRO A 393 -34.90 21.58 9.80
CA PRO A 393 -35.62 20.30 9.94
C PRO A 393 -37.05 20.35 9.39
N ALA A 394 -37.69 21.51 9.42
CA ALA A 394 -39.05 21.74 8.91
C ALA A 394 -39.10 22.24 7.46
N SER A 395 -37.96 22.43 6.78
CA SER A 395 -37.94 22.82 5.37
C SER A 395 -38.66 21.76 4.53
N VAL A 396 -39.53 22.22 3.64
CA VAL A 396 -40.42 21.36 2.84
C VAL A 396 -39.72 20.94 1.54
N ILE A 397 -39.89 19.68 1.17
CA ILE A 397 -39.36 19.05 -0.05
C ILE A 397 -40.50 18.28 -0.72
N ASP A 398 -40.57 18.33 -2.04
CA ASP A 398 -41.56 17.57 -2.81
C ASP A 398 -41.09 16.13 -3.01
N ASP A 399 -41.79 15.16 -2.44
CA ASP A 399 -41.64 13.74 -2.75
C ASP A 399 -42.64 13.33 -3.85
N ILE A 400 -42.33 13.73 -5.09
CA ILE A 400 -43.11 13.47 -6.31
C ILE A 400 -42.26 12.79 -7.40
N PRO A 401 -42.85 12.05 -8.35
CA PRO A 401 -42.09 11.37 -9.41
C PRO A 401 -41.12 12.30 -10.16
N LEU A 402 -39.87 11.86 -10.30
CA LEU A 402 -38.84 12.56 -11.09
C LEU A 402 -38.48 11.73 -12.32
N LYS A 403 -38.31 12.42 -13.45
CA LYS A 403 -37.90 11.81 -14.71
C LYS A 403 -36.78 12.62 -15.36
N PHE A 404 -35.63 11.97 -15.54
CA PHE A 404 -34.51 12.48 -16.34
C PHE A 404 -34.46 11.74 -17.69
N PRO A 405 -33.78 12.27 -18.72
CA PRO A 405 -33.69 11.63 -20.03
C PRO A 405 -33.28 10.14 -19.99
N ASN A 406 -32.32 9.78 -19.13
CA ASN A 406 -31.74 8.43 -19.06
C ASN A 406 -31.96 7.73 -17.71
N TRP A 407 -32.74 8.33 -16.80
CA TRP A 407 -32.90 7.81 -15.44
C TRP A 407 -34.24 8.25 -14.83
N THR A 408 -35.00 7.29 -14.31
CA THR A 408 -36.23 7.55 -13.55
C THR A 408 -36.05 6.96 -12.16
N PRO A 409 -35.55 7.75 -11.18
CA PRO A 409 -35.38 7.28 -9.81
C PRO A 409 -36.74 7.02 -9.15
N THR A 410 -36.75 6.09 -8.20
CA THR A 410 -37.92 5.79 -7.36
C THR A 410 -37.52 5.72 -5.89
N ASN A 411 -38.50 5.89 -5.00
CA ASN A 411 -38.34 5.53 -3.60
C ASN A 411 -38.31 4.02 -3.43
N TYR A 412 -37.60 3.55 -2.40
CA TYR A 412 -37.45 2.12 -2.13
C TYR A 412 -38.79 1.39 -1.96
N ASP A 413 -39.79 2.05 -1.38
CA ASP A 413 -41.14 1.51 -1.16
C ASP A 413 -42.12 1.79 -2.32
N GLY A 414 -41.66 2.45 -3.38
CA GLY A 414 -42.48 2.84 -4.52
C GLY A 414 -43.53 3.92 -4.24
N ARG A 415 -43.55 4.52 -3.04
CA ARG A 415 -44.57 5.51 -2.64
C ARG A 415 -44.05 6.94 -2.80
N TYR A 416 -44.98 7.85 -3.08
CA TYR A 416 -44.74 9.30 -3.15
C TYR A 416 -45.62 9.98 -2.11
N ARG A 417 -45.02 10.80 -1.25
CA ARG A 417 -45.68 11.39 -0.07
C ARG A 417 -46.12 12.84 -0.29
N GLY A 418 -45.84 13.41 -1.47
CA GLY A 418 -46.05 14.84 -1.69
C GLY A 418 -45.12 15.66 -0.81
N LEU A 419 -45.65 16.68 -0.13
CA LEU A 419 -44.83 17.55 0.71
C LEU A 419 -44.35 16.82 1.97
N VAL A 420 -43.03 16.71 2.13
CA VAL A 420 -42.38 16.15 3.32
C VAL A 420 -41.40 17.15 3.92
N THR A 421 -41.20 17.07 5.23
CA THR A 421 -40.15 17.87 5.88
C THR A 421 -38.77 17.26 5.65
N THR A 422 -37.72 18.06 5.75
CA THR A 422 -36.33 17.57 5.67
C THR A 422 -36.06 16.51 6.75
N ARG A 423 -36.59 16.68 7.96
CA ARG A 423 -36.51 15.65 9.01
C ARG A 423 -37.18 14.35 8.58
N THR A 424 -38.38 14.41 8.01
CA THR A 424 -39.09 13.23 7.49
C THR A 424 -38.29 12.56 6.38
N ALA A 425 -37.73 13.33 5.45
CA ALA A 425 -36.93 12.83 4.35
C ALA A 425 -35.67 12.10 4.81
N ILE A 426 -34.98 12.61 5.83
CA ILE A 426 -33.83 11.93 6.44
C ILE A 426 -34.27 10.69 7.22
N THR A 427 -35.31 10.81 8.06
CA THR A 427 -35.82 9.73 8.94
C THR A 427 -36.19 8.47 8.15
N TRP A 428 -36.85 8.65 7.00
CA TRP A 428 -37.31 7.56 6.15
C TRP A 428 -36.43 7.35 4.92
N SER A 429 -35.28 8.02 4.87
CA SER A 429 -34.32 7.93 3.78
C SER A 429 -34.94 8.08 2.37
N ILE A 430 -35.81 9.07 2.18
CA ILE A 430 -36.56 9.28 0.92
C ILE A 430 -35.57 9.62 -0.21
N ASN A 431 -35.60 8.84 -1.30
CA ASN A 431 -34.64 8.96 -2.41
C ASN A 431 -34.92 10.21 -3.26
N ILE A 432 -36.17 10.41 -3.63
CA ILE A 432 -36.61 11.54 -4.45
C ILE A 432 -36.25 12.87 -3.79
N ALA A 433 -36.58 13.01 -2.50
CA ALA A 433 -36.24 14.19 -1.72
C ALA A 433 -34.72 14.46 -1.72
N ALA A 434 -33.89 13.42 -1.54
CA ALA A 434 -32.43 13.57 -1.57
C ALA A 434 -31.92 14.06 -2.94
N ILE A 435 -32.46 13.56 -4.04
CA ILE A 435 -32.07 14.00 -5.39
C ILE A 435 -32.45 15.46 -5.62
N GLN A 436 -33.67 15.88 -5.24
CA GLN A 436 -34.10 17.26 -5.38
C GLN A 436 -33.26 18.22 -4.53
N VAL A 437 -32.93 17.83 -3.30
CA VAL A 437 -32.05 18.62 -2.45
C VAL A 437 -30.65 18.72 -3.06
N LEU A 438 -30.10 17.64 -3.62
CA LEU A 438 -28.81 17.68 -4.31
C LEU A 438 -28.86 18.64 -5.52
N GLN A 439 -29.94 18.67 -6.29
CA GLN A 439 -30.09 19.63 -7.40
C GLN A 439 -30.04 21.08 -6.91
N LYS A 440 -30.65 21.37 -5.75
CA LYS A 440 -30.59 22.71 -5.12
C LYS A 440 -29.19 23.04 -4.59
N VAL A 441 -28.50 22.08 -3.98
CA VAL A 441 -27.12 22.23 -3.50
C VAL A 441 -26.12 22.38 -4.65
N THR A 442 -26.42 21.75 -5.79
CA THR A 442 -25.54 21.44 -6.93
C THR A 442 -24.53 20.34 -6.64
N LEU A 443 -24.28 19.49 -7.65
CA LEU A 443 -23.32 18.39 -7.57
C LEU A 443 -21.89 18.87 -7.24
N PRO A 444 -21.32 19.91 -7.88
CA PRO A 444 -19.97 20.36 -7.55
C PRO A 444 -19.81 20.83 -6.10
N ALA A 445 -20.82 21.49 -5.54
CA ALA A 445 -20.78 21.93 -4.15
C ALA A 445 -20.83 20.76 -3.18
N ALA A 446 -21.67 19.74 -3.46
CA ALA A 446 -21.75 18.51 -2.68
C ALA A 446 -20.44 17.72 -2.70
N VAL A 447 -19.82 17.56 -3.89
CA VAL A 447 -18.52 16.91 -4.05
C VAL A 447 -17.44 17.63 -3.26
N ASN A 448 -17.36 18.95 -3.38
CA ASN A 448 -16.39 19.74 -2.62
C ASN A 448 -16.60 19.59 -1.11
N PHE A 449 -17.85 19.68 -0.64
CA PHE A 449 -18.17 19.52 0.79
C PHE A 449 -17.74 18.14 1.33
N ALA A 450 -18.08 17.05 0.64
CA ALA A 450 -17.72 15.70 1.06
C ALA A 450 -16.21 15.43 1.01
N ARG A 451 -15.49 15.97 0.01
CA ARG A 451 -14.01 15.88 -0.03
C ARG A 451 -13.35 16.58 1.16
N GLN A 452 -13.94 17.66 1.68
CA GLN A 452 -13.44 18.32 2.88
C GLN A 452 -13.66 17.49 4.17
N LEU A 453 -14.58 16.52 4.14
CA LEU A 453 -14.81 15.53 5.20
C LEU A 453 -13.94 14.27 5.04
N GLY A 454 -12.90 14.32 4.20
CA GLY A 454 -11.95 13.21 4.03
C GLY A 454 -12.38 12.14 3.04
N ILE A 455 -13.47 12.33 2.29
CA ILE A 455 -13.86 11.40 1.22
C ILE A 455 -12.97 11.66 0.00
N SER A 456 -11.89 10.90 -0.12
CA SER A 456 -10.83 11.14 -1.10
C SER A 456 -11.14 10.60 -2.50
N THR A 457 -12.05 9.63 -2.57
CA THR A 457 -12.41 8.81 -3.73
C THR A 457 -13.44 9.45 -4.67
N LEU A 458 -13.96 10.64 -4.34
CA LEU A 458 -14.91 11.35 -5.21
C LEU A 458 -14.21 12.01 -6.39
N HIS A 459 -14.66 11.72 -7.59
CA HIS A 459 -14.10 12.27 -8.84
C HIS A 459 -15.07 13.31 -9.42
N PRO A 460 -14.79 14.63 -9.33
CA PRO A 460 -15.73 15.68 -9.73
C PRO A 460 -16.34 15.52 -11.13
N ASP A 461 -15.56 14.99 -12.08
CA ASP A 461 -15.96 14.83 -13.48
C ASP A 461 -16.63 13.48 -13.77
N LYS A 462 -16.69 12.57 -12.80
CA LYS A 462 -17.28 11.23 -12.96
C LYS A 462 -18.52 11.00 -12.11
N GLU A 463 -18.73 11.80 -11.06
CA GLU A 463 -19.95 11.69 -10.25
C GLU A 463 -21.18 12.21 -10.99
N GLY A 464 -22.35 11.67 -10.64
CA GLY A 464 -23.65 12.12 -11.16
C GLY A 464 -24.68 12.27 -10.05
N LEU A 465 -25.94 12.58 -10.41
CA LEU A 465 -27.02 12.73 -9.43
C LEU A 465 -27.31 11.45 -8.63
N ALA A 466 -26.93 10.28 -9.15
CA ALA A 466 -26.99 9.01 -8.42
C ALA A 466 -26.14 9.02 -7.13
N ALA A 467 -25.13 9.89 -7.03
CA ALA A 467 -24.34 10.09 -5.82
C ALA A 467 -25.20 10.55 -4.62
N ALA A 468 -26.35 11.21 -4.87
CA ALA A 468 -27.33 11.52 -3.82
C ALA A 468 -27.81 10.28 -3.08
N LEU A 469 -27.80 9.12 -3.74
CA LEU A 469 -28.25 7.83 -3.20
C LEU A 469 -27.07 6.92 -2.84
N GLY A 470 -25.83 7.43 -2.88
CA GLY A 470 -24.62 6.65 -2.66
C GLY A 470 -24.19 5.81 -3.86
N GLY A 471 -24.65 6.13 -5.08
CA GLY A 471 -24.11 5.59 -6.33
C GLY A 471 -22.92 6.42 -6.81
N LEU A 472 -21.73 6.04 -6.36
CA LEU A 472 -20.44 6.70 -6.60
C LEU A 472 -19.61 5.95 -7.66
N TYR A 473 -18.70 6.67 -8.33
CA TYR A 473 -17.79 6.04 -9.30
C TYR A 473 -16.86 4.99 -8.65
N GLU A 474 -16.18 5.34 -7.57
CA GLU A 474 -15.22 4.46 -6.88
C GLU A 474 -15.81 3.82 -5.60
N GLY A 475 -16.69 4.54 -4.90
CA GLY A 475 -17.20 4.14 -3.58
C GLY A 475 -16.39 4.73 -2.44
N VAL A 476 -16.70 4.35 -1.20
CA VAL A 476 -16.01 4.82 0.01
C VAL A 476 -15.70 3.66 0.94
N THR A 477 -14.74 3.85 1.83
CA THR A 477 -14.40 2.87 2.87
C THR A 477 -15.14 3.15 4.18
N PRO A 478 -15.32 2.13 5.05
CA PRO A 478 -15.81 2.35 6.41
C PRO A 478 -15.00 3.39 7.20
N LEU A 479 -13.68 3.45 7.02
CA LEU A 479 -12.82 4.43 7.69
C LEU A 479 -13.13 5.87 7.23
N GLU A 480 -13.28 6.11 5.92
CA GLU A 480 -13.68 7.40 5.38
C GLU A 480 -15.05 7.83 5.90
N MET A 481 -16.01 6.90 5.91
CA MET A 481 -17.36 7.15 6.43
C MET A 481 -17.33 7.50 7.92
N ALA A 482 -16.61 6.73 8.74
CA ALA A 482 -16.47 7.02 10.16
C ALA A 482 -15.86 8.41 10.39
N GLY A 483 -14.80 8.76 9.66
CA GLY A 483 -14.17 10.08 9.75
C GLY A 483 -15.13 11.22 9.39
N ALA A 484 -15.89 11.06 8.30
CA ALA A 484 -16.87 12.05 7.86
C ALA A 484 -18.02 12.23 8.86
N TYR A 485 -18.57 11.14 9.41
CA TYR A 485 -19.59 11.20 10.45
C TYR A 485 -19.05 11.79 11.77
N GLY A 486 -17.76 11.58 12.07
CA GLY A 486 -17.09 12.19 13.22
C GLY A 486 -17.21 13.71 13.25
N ALA A 487 -17.23 14.36 12.09
CA ALA A 487 -17.40 15.82 12.02
C ALA A 487 -18.76 16.29 12.57
N PHE A 488 -19.83 15.50 12.42
CA PHE A 488 -21.13 15.82 13.01
C PHE A 488 -21.08 15.75 14.54
N ALA A 489 -20.47 14.68 15.07
CA ALA A 489 -20.29 14.50 16.51
C ALA A 489 -19.35 15.56 17.14
N ASN A 490 -18.42 16.10 16.35
CA ASN A 490 -17.44 17.09 16.79
C ASN A 490 -17.79 18.54 16.36
N GLY A 491 -19.07 18.90 16.38
CA GLY A 491 -19.50 20.29 16.18
C GLY A 491 -19.09 20.91 14.84
N GLY A 492 -19.00 20.09 13.80
CA GLY A 492 -18.65 20.46 12.43
C GLY A 492 -17.15 20.49 12.14
N VAL A 493 -16.31 20.01 13.06
CA VAL A 493 -14.86 19.90 12.88
C VAL A 493 -14.51 18.47 12.48
N TYR A 494 -14.04 18.30 11.26
CA TYR A 494 -13.43 17.07 10.81
C TYR A 494 -12.04 16.92 11.42
N VAL A 495 -11.72 15.72 11.89
CA VAL A 495 -10.40 15.35 12.37
C VAL A 495 -9.95 14.11 11.60
N GLU A 496 -8.77 14.18 10.99
CA GLU A 496 -8.22 13.10 10.18
C GLU A 496 -8.03 11.82 11.03
N PRO A 497 -8.62 10.67 10.61
CA PRO A 497 -8.44 9.41 11.31
C PRO A 497 -6.96 9.03 11.45
N THR A 498 -6.51 8.85 12.68
CA THR A 498 -5.09 8.66 13.02
C THR A 498 -4.91 7.40 13.87
N ALA A 499 -4.04 6.48 13.43
CA ALA A 499 -3.73 5.25 14.17
C ALA A 499 -2.42 5.34 14.99
N ILE A 500 -1.41 6.04 14.45
CA ILE A 500 -0.07 6.17 15.04
C ILE A 500 0.06 7.54 15.68
N ILE A 501 0.59 7.61 16.90
CA ILE A 501 0.84 8.86 17.65
C ILE A 501 2.30 9.25 17.52
N ARG A 502 3.21 8.27 17.62
CA ARG A 502 4.65 8.54 17.68
C ARG A 502 5.46 7.34 17.24
N VAL A 503 6.58 7.59 16.57
CA VAL A 503 7.54 6.57 16.16
C VAL A 503 8.93 6.99 16.64
N GLU A 504 9.63 6.08 17.31
CA GLU A 504 11.03 6.24 17.71
C GLU A 504 11.90 5.16 17.06
N GLU A 505 13.19 5.47 16.95
CA GLU A 505 14.22 4.47 16.73
C GLU A 505 14.47 3.65 18.00
N ARG A 506 15.18 2.52 17.84
CA ARG A 506 15.58 1.64 18.93
C ARG A 506 16.29 2.38 20.09
N ASN A 507 17.08 3.39 19.77
CA ASN A 507 17.84 4.20 20.74
C ASN A 507 16.99 5.26 21.47
N GLY A 508 15.69 5.38 21.17
CA GLY A 508 14.76 6.35 21.77
C GLY A 508 14.72 7.70 21.04
N THR A 509 15.43 7.88 19.92
CA THR A 509 15.33 9.08 19.10
C THR A 509 13.96 9.12 18.45
N VAL A 510 13.20 10.20 18.69
CA VAL A 510 11.89 10.39 18.06
C VAL A 510 12.11 10.68 16.57
N LEU A 511 11.60 9.77 15.72
CA LEU A 511 11.57 9.98 14.28
C LEU A 511 10.43 10.93 13.91
N GLU A 512 9.26 10.71 14.52
CA GLU A 512 8.07 11.47 14.19
C GLU A 512 7.00 11.43 15.28
N GLU A 513 6.29 12.55 15.42
CA GLU A 513 5.04 12.66 16.16
C GLU A 513 3.90 13.08 15.24
N PHE A 514 2.77 12.40 15.37
CA PHE A 514 1.61 12.52 14.51
C PHE A 514 0.54 13.33 15.23
N VAL A 515 0.36 14.57 14.79
CA VAL A 515 -0.72 15.44 15.26
C VAL A 515 -1.87 15.39 14.25
N PRO A 516 -3.06 14.88 14.63
CA PRO A 516 -4.21 14.78 13.74
C PRO A 516 -4.58 16.15 13.14
N ARG A 517 -4.75 16.21 11.83
CA ARG A 517 -5.17 17.44 11.14
C ARG A 517 -6.64 17.71 11.43
N LYS A 518 -6.95 18.95 11.85
CA LYS A 518 -8.30 19.40 12.16
C LYS A 518 -8.74 20.46 11.17
N LYS A 519 -9.98 20.35 10.70
CA LYS A 519 -10.58 21.33 9.78
C LYS A 519 -12.04 21.53 10.13
N ARG A 520 -12.46 22.79 10.30
CA ARG A 520 -13.89 23.13 10.36
C ARG A 520 -14.46 23.04 8.94
N VAL A 521 -15.39 22.11 8.73
CA VAL A 521 -16.01 21.87 7.43
C VAL A 521 -17.44 22.43 7.38
N MET A 522 -18.11 22.48 8.53
CA MET A 522 -19.46 23.03 8.64
C MET A 522 -19.63 23.86 9.92
N LYS A 523 -20.69 24.67 9.94
CA LYS A 523 -21.07 25.45 11.12
C LYS A 523 -21.45 24.51 12.26
N PRO A 524 -21.21 24.88 13.54
CA PRO A 524 -21.70 24.13 14.69
C PRO A 524 -23.21 23.89 14.65
N THR A 525 -23.97 24.88 14.16
CA THR A 525 -25.42 24.77 13.98
C THR A 525 -25.80 23.72 12.93
N THR A 526 -25.09 23.66 11.80
CA THR A 526 -25.27 22.60 10.78
C THR A 526 -25.05 21.22 11.38
N ALA A 527 -23.92 21.02 12.06
CA ALA A 527 -23.60 19.74 12.68
C ALA A 527 -24.67 19.32 13.69
N TRP A 528 -25.09 20.24 14.56
CA TRP A 528 -26.14 20.00 15.54
C TRP A 528 -27.49 19.63 14.89
N LEU A 529 -27.92 20.37 13.86
CA LEU A 529 -29.18 20.11 13.16
C LEU A 529 -29.17 18.75 12.45
N ILE A 530 -28.06 18.39 11.81
CA ILE A 530 -27.91 17.08 11.17
C ILE A 530 -27.93 15.97 12.22
N THR A 531 -27.17 16.10 13.32
CA THR A 531 -27.19 15.14 14.42
C THR A 531 -28.58 14.99 15.02
N ASP A 532 -29.30 16.08 15.22
CA ASP A 532 -30.66 16.05 15.76
C ASP A 532 -31.65 15.34 14.81
N MET A 533 -31.55 15.56 13.51
CA MET A 533 -32.35 14.82 12.52
C MET A 533 -31.96 13.34 12.45
N LEU A 534 -30.68 12.99 12.59
CA LEU A 534 -30.20 11.61 12.62
C LEU A 534 -30.67 10.86 13.88
N ARG A 535 -30.89 11.54 15.01
CA ARG A 535 -31.54 10.92 16.18
C ARG A 535 -32.96 10.43 15.87
N SER A 536 -33.67 11.08 14.94
CA SER A 536 -34.99 10.61 14.50
C SER A 536 -34.90 9.31 13.71
N VAL A 537 -33.82 9.07 12.96
CA VAL A 537 -33.57 7.79 12.26
C VAL A 537 -33.53 6.64 13.27
N VAL A 538 -32.70 6.76 14.31
CA VAL A 538 -32.54 5.71 15.34
C VAL A 538 -33.80 5.48 16.17
N ARG A 539 -34.58 6.52 16.46
CA ARG A 539 -35.75 6.41 17.35
C ARG A 539 -37.00 5.85 16.69
N GLN A 540 -37.20 6.12 15.40
CA GLN A 540 -38.49 5.89 14.75
C GLN A 540 -38.39 5.68 13.23
N GLY A 541 -37.19 5.71 12.66
CA GLY A 541 -36.95 5.63 11.22
C GLY A 541 -36.49 4.25 10.76
N THR A 542 -35.70 4.26 9.68
CA THR A 542 -34.96 3.10 9.16
C THR A 542 -33.90 2.64 10.14
#